data_AF-A0A015MEH7-F1
#
_entry.id   AF-A0A015MEH7-F1
#
_cell.length_a   1.000
_cell.length_b   1.000
_cell.length_c   1.000
_cell.angle_alpha   90.00
_cell.angle_beta   90.00
_cell.angle_gamma   90.00
#
_symmetry.space_group_name_H-M   'P 1'
#
loop_
_entity.id
_entity.type
_entity.pdbx_description
1 polymer ?
#
loop_
_entity_poly.entity_id
_entity_poly.type
_entity_poly.pdbx_seq_one_letter_code
_entity_poly.pdbx_strand_id
1 'polypeptide(L)'
;MTNYYWIIAQHSGKVLEVEGGSVHNCAKIIQYTKKSEDDPSVDTQLWFFDGGFIINKISGLVIDVLDGAQIIQHKSFPEPVHNQEWDYNYEDNSIRLRSNRKFVLDVAKIRQEDATPLILYEDLCGPNQKFTLQKWNYTSGAENVDKLVTNIMDNYKFLPKLSQNLLEILNDDEYYDVTIEVGNDPNVKIFRAHMIILNCRSTYLREILSANKKKNGESLVHIKLPNILPEIFEIILR
;
A
#
# COMPACT_ATOMS: atom_id res chain seq x y z
N MET A 1 4.58 8.88 -13.51
CA MET A 1 3.49 8.63 -14.48
C MET A 1 2.38 7.93 -13.71
N THR A 2 1.19 8.52 -13.63
CA THR A 2 0.09 8.01 -12.78
C THR A 2 -0.48 6.72 -13.35
N ASN A 3 -0.62 5.69 -12.51
CA ASN A 3 -1.33 4.46 -12.87
C ASN A 3 -2.80 4.60 -12.46
N TYR A 4 -3.70 4.37 -13.40
CA TYR A 4 -5.14 4.28 -13.12
C TYR A 4 -5.56 2.81 -12.98
N TYR A 5 -6.63 2.58 -12.24
CA TYR A 5 -7.17 1.27 -11.92
C TYR A 5 -8.69 1.30 -11.96
N TRP A 6 -9.30 0.22 -12.43
CA TRP A 6 -10.63 -0.16 -11.95
C TRP A 6 -10.49 -0.85 -10.61
N ILE A 7 -11.32 -0.47 -9.65
CA ILE A 7 -11.44 -1.12 -8.34
C ILE A 7 -12.65 -2.06 -8.44
N ILE A 8 -12.41 -3.37 -8.60
CA ILE A 8 -13.45 -4.38 -8.90
C ILE A 8 -13.90 -5.09 -7.62
N ALA A 9 -15.16 -4.95 -7.22
CA ALA A 9 -15.75 -5.72 -6.13
C ALA A 9 -15.81 -7.22 -6.49
N GLN A 10 -15.15 -8.08 -5.69
CA GLN A 10 -14.94 -9.49 -6.03
C GLN A 10 -16.24 -10.33 -6.01
N HIS A 11 -17.24 -9.95 -5.21
CA HIS A 11 -18.52 -10.69 -5.14
C HIS A 11 -19.45 -10.47 -6.34
N SER A 12 -19.32 -9.34 -7.04
CA SER A 12 -20.23 -8.92 -8.13
C SER A 12 -19.55 -8.74 -9.48
N GLY A 13 -18.21 -8.68 -9.52
CA GLY A 13 -17.43 -8.33 -10.72
C GLY A 13 -17.61 -6.89 -11.20
N LYS A 14 -18.34 -6.05 -10.43
CA LYS A 14 -18.61 -4.65 -10.75
C LYS A 14 -17.51 -3.74 -10.22
N VAL A 15 -17.41 -2.54 -10.77
CA VAL A 15 -16.37 -1.56 -10.43
C VAL A 15 -16.93 -0.40 -9.64
N LEU A 16 -16.08 0.27 -8.84
CA LEU A 16 -16.42 1.54 -8.22
C LEU A 16 -16.59 2.63 -9.29
N GLU A 17 -17.70 3.35 -9.21
CA GLU A 17 -18.07 4.46 -10.07
C GLU A 17 -18.58 5.65 -9.22
N VAL A 18 -18.32 6.86 -9.66
CA VAL A 18 -18.99 8.06 -9.11
C VAL A 18 -20.40 8.15 -9.66
N GLU A 19 -21.41 8.23 -8.79
CA GLU A 19 -22.83 8.28 -9.17
C GLU A 19 -23.11 9.35 -10.24
N GLY A 20 -23.57 8.90 -11.42
CA GLY A 20 -23.86 9.75 -12.58
C GLY A 20 -22.66 10.43 -13.24
N GLY A 21 -21.42 10.01 -12.92
CA GLY A 21 -20.20 10.66 -13.41
C GLY A 21 -19.99 12.08 -12.89
N SER A 22 -20.61 12.43 -11.76
CA SER A 22 -20.54 13.77 -11.17
C SER A 22 -19.11 14.23 -10.89
N VAL A 23 -18.84 15.52 -11.07
CA VAL A 23 -17.57 16.17 -10.68
C VAL A 23 -17.71 17.03 -9.41
N HIS A 24 -18.83 16.89 -8.69
CA HIS A 24 -19.12 17.67 -7.49
C HIS A 24 -18.88 16.87 -6.20
N ASN A 25 -18.56 17.60 -5.13
CA ASN A 25 -18.53 17.08 -3.76
C ASN A 25 -19.85 16.39 -3.39
N CYS A 26 -19.78 15.41 -2.50
CA CYS A 26 -20.91 14.66 -1.96
C CYS A 26 -21.67 13.78 -2.98
N ALA A 27 -21.15 13.61 -4.20
CA ALA A 27 -21.61 12.55 -5.09
C ALA A 27 -21.21 11.18 -4.51
N LYS A 28 -22.14 10.23 -4.50
CA LYS A 28 -21.91 8.90 -3.91
C LYS A 28 -20.95 8.08 -4.75
N ILE A 29 -20.23 7.16 -4.10
CA ILE A 29 -19.54 6.09 -4.80
C ILE A 29 -20.46 4.87 -4.80
N ILE A 30 -20.66 4.29 -5.98
CA ILE A 30 -21.53 3.13 -6.23
C ILE A 30 -20.72 2.01 -6.88
N GLN A 31 -21.19 0.76 -6.82
CA GLN A 31 -20.75 -0.24 -7.78
C GLN A 31 -21.55 -0.07 -9.08
N TYR A 32 -20.89 -0.31 -10.21
CA TYR A 32 -21.53 -0.31 -11.53
C TYR A 32 -20.88 -1.33 -12.47
N THR A 33 -21.64 -1.78 -13.48
CA THR A 33 -21.15 -2.64 -14.56
C THR A 33 -19.94 -1.99 -15.23
N LYS A 34 -18.85 -2.75 -15.35
CA LYS A 34 -17.60 -2.26 -15.93
C LYS A 34 -17.82 -1.83 -17.38
N LYS A 35 -17.48 -0.57 -17.70
CA LYS A 35 -17.53 0.01 -19.05
C LYS A 35 -16.41 -0.53 -19.95
N SER A 36 -16.62 -0.42 -21.26
CA SER A 36 -15.58 -0.71 -22.26
C SER A 36 -14.41 0.27 -22.13
N GLU A 37 -13.23 -0.10 -22.65
CA GLU A 37 -12.09 0.83 -22.74
C GLU A 37 -12.36 1.98 -23.71
N ASP A 38 -13.19 1.75 -24.73
CA ASP A 38 -13.62 2.76 -25.70
C ASP A 38 -14.84 3.58 -25.23
N ASP A 39 -15.36 3.35 -24.02
CA ASP A 39 -16.50 4.10 -23.51
C ASP A 39 -16.09 5.55 -23.18
N PRO A 40 -16.75 6.59 -23.73
CA PRO A 40 -16.37 7.99 -23.52
C PRO A 40 -16.51 8.45 -22.07
N SER A 41 -17.19 7.67 -21.22
CA SER A 41 -17.38 7.91 -19.79
C SER A 41 -16.56 6.96 -18.90
N VAL A 42 -15.67 6.12 -19.46
CA VAL A 42 -14.89 5.13 -18.69
C VAL A 42 -14.11 5.73 -17.52
N ASP A 43 -13.66 6.98 -17.65
CA ASP A 43 -12.93 7.73 -16.62
C ASP A 43 -13.74 7.95 -15.32
N THR A 44 -15.07 7.82 -15.36
CA THR A 44 -15.95 7.78 -14.17
C THR A 44 -15.72 6.57 -13.27
N GLN A 45 -15.12 5.50 -13.82
CA GLN A 45 -14.79 4.24 -13.14
C GLN A 45 -13.30 4.05 -12.85
N LEU A 46 -12.46 5.05 -13.19
CA LEU A 46 -11.01 4.96 -13.06
C LEU A 46 -10.51 5.75 -11.86
N TRP A 47 -9.66 5.09 -11.09
CA TRP A 47 -9.15 5.56 -9.80
C TRP A 47 -7.63 5.50 -9.79
N PHE A 48 -6.96 6.40 -9.07
CA PHE A 48 -5.54 6.28 -8.77
C PHE A 48 -5.28 6.53 -7.28
N PHE A 49 -4.14 6.06 -6.82
CA PHE A 49 -3.70 6.17 -5.43
C PHE A 49 -2.60 7.23 -5.35
N ASP A 50 -2.74 8.18 -4.42
CA ASP A 50 -1.70 9.17 -4.08
C ASP A 50 -1.56 9.27 -2.56
N GLY A 51 -0.49 8.70 -2.03
CA GLY A 51 -0.32 8.53 -0.58
C GLY A 51 -1.42 7.67 0.04
N GLY A 52 -2.31 8.28 0.83
CA GLY A 52 -3.52 7.64 1.37
C GLY A 52 -4.80 7.95 0.61
N PHE A 53 -4.76 8.82 -0.40
CA PHE A 53 -5.95 9.23 -1.12
C PHE A 53 -6.24 8.27 -2.27
N ILE A 54 -7.52 7.92 -2.43
CA ILE A 54 -8.04 7.24 -3.60
C ILE A 54 -8.79 8.29 -4.41
N ILE A 55 -8.26 8.66 -5.56
CA ILE A 55 -8.71 9.81 -6.36
C ILE A 55 -9.38 9.33 -7.64
N ASN A 56 -10.55 9.88 -7.95
CA ASN A 56 -11.22 9.62 -9.22
C ASN A 56 -10.56 10.38 -10.38
N LYS A 57 -10.40 9.73 -11.54
CA LYS A 57 -9.72 10.28 -12.72
C LYS A 57 -10.42 11.50 -13.33
N ILE A 58 -11.76 11.53 -13.40
CA ILE A 58 -12.50 12.62 -14.05
C ILE A 58 -12.74 13.81 -13.13
N SER A 59 -13.03 13.58 -11.84
CA SER A 59 -13.32 14.67 -10.90
C SER A 59 -12.09 15.22 -10.17
N GLY A 60 -11.03 14.41 -10.02
CA GLY A 60 -9.88 14.75 -9.16
C GLY A 60 -10.21 14.78 -7.66
N LEU A 61 -11.41 14.34 -7.26
CA LEU A 61 -11.87 14.31 -5.88
C LEU A 61 -11.50 12.97 -5.21
N VAL A 62 -11.35 12.98 -3.88
CA VAL A 62 -10.95 11.82 -3.08
C VAL A 62 -12.16 11.08 -2.53
N ILE A 63 -12.03 9.76 -2.34
CA ILE A 63 -12.99 8.96 -1.57
C ILE A 63 -13.00 9.45 -0.10
N ASP A 64 -14.18 9.81 0.39
CA ASP A 64 -14.42 10.42 1.71
C ASP A 64 -15.59 9.70 2.41
N VAL A 65 -15.47 9.53 3.74
CA VAL A 65 -16.58 9.06 4.59
C VAL A 65 -17.41 10.24 5.12
N LEU A 66 -18.64 10.36 4.64
CA LEU A 66 -19.66 11.29 5.12
C LEU A 66 -20.54 10.65 6.20
N ASP A 67 -20.91 11.43 7.22
CA ASP A 67 -21.79 11.05 8.33
C ASP A 67 -21.41 9.73 9.02
N GLY A 68 -20.13 9.36 8.99
CA GLY A 68 -19.57 8.16 9.62
C GLY A 68 -19.84 6.83 8.90
N ALA A 69 -20.56 6.82 7.78
CA ALA A 69 -20.92 5.58 7.08
C ALA A 69 -21.07 5.68 5.54
N GLN A 70 -21.40 6.85 4.99
CA GLN A 70 -21.63 7.00 3.54
C GLN A 70 -20.31 7.21 2.81
N ILE A 71 -20.09 6.51 1.70
CA ILE A 71 -18.91 6.73 0.85
C ILE A 71 -19.27 7.67 -0.30
N ILE A 72 -18.60 8.81 -0.33
CA ILE A 72 -18.76 9.87 -1.34
C ILE A 72 -17.41 10.22 -1.96
N GLN A 73 -17.41 11.08 -2.98
CA GLN A 73 -16.24 11.88 -3.32
C GLN A 73 -16.31 13.27 -2.68
N HIS A 74 -15.15 13.82 -2.30
CA HIS A 74 -15.04 15.19 -1.80
C HIS A 74 -13.68 15.81 -2.17
N LYS A 75 -13.55 17.13 -2.12
CA LYS A 75 -12.24 17.79 -2.19
C LYS A 75 -11.36 17.30 -1.04
N SER A 76 -10.08 17.09 -1.33
CA SER A 76 -9.07 16.82 -0.31
C SER A 76 -8.83 18.04 0.58
N PHE A 77 -8.38 17.81 1.81
CA PHE A 77 -7.94 18.85 2.73
C PHE A 77 -6.48 18.58 3.17
N PRO A 78 -5.68 19.64 3.44
CA PRO A 78 -4.26 19.49 3.78
C PRO A 78 -3.99 19.15 5.26
N GLU A 79 -4.99 19.33 6.13
CA GLU A 79 -4.98 18.86 7.52
C GLU A 79 -5.30 17.36 7.59
N PRO A 80 -4.99 16.63 8.68
CA PRO A 80 -5.27 15.19 8.80
C PRO A 80 -6.78 14.88 8.85
N VAL A 81 -7.40 14.79 7.67
CA VAL A 81 -8.78 14.30 7.49
C VAL A 81 -8.81 12.78 7.53
N HIS A 82 -8.93 12.27 8.75
CA HIS A 82 -9.02 10.86 9.10
C HIS A 82 -10.10 10.05 8.35
N ASN A 83 -11.05 10.70 7.68
CA ASN A 83 -12.12 10.12 6.87
C ASN A 83 -11.80 10.04 5.36
N GLN A 84 -10.63 10.51 4.90
CA GLN A 84 -10.19 10.52 3.50
C GLN A 84 -8.96 9.64 3.21
N GLU A 85 -8.32 9.11 4.26
CA GLU A 85 -7.09 8.31 4.13
C GLU A 85 -7.39 6.80 4.19
N TRP A 86 -6.93 6.08 3.18
CA TRP A 86 -7.16 4.66 2.96
C TRP A 86 -5.84 3.92 2.73
N ASP A 87 -5.82 2.63 3.05
CA ASP A 87 -4.76 1.71 2.62
C ASP A 87 -5.37 0.47 1.97
N TYR A 88 -4.79 0.04 0.85
CA TYR A 88 -5.11 -1.23 0.21
C TYR A 88 -4.24 -2.34 0.81
N ASN A 89 -4.84 -3.43 1.29
CA ASN A 89 -4.12 -4.61 1.75
C ASN A 89 -4.07 -5.66 0.61
N TYR A 90 -2.86 -6.01 0.16
CA TYR A 90 -2.62 -6.98 -0.91
C TYR A 90 -2.82 -8.45 -0.49
N GLU A 91 -2.76 -8.77 0.81
CA GLU A 91 -2.96 -10.13 1.32
C GLU A 91 -4.43 -10.55 1.31
N ASP A 92 -5.32 -9.60 1.63
CA ASP A 92 -6.76 -9.85 1.78
C ASP A 92 -7.67 -8.99 0.89
N ASN A 93 -7.10 -8.22 -0.04
CA ASN A 93 -7.77 -7.37 -1.02
C ASN A 93 -8.78 -6.36 -0.45
N SER A 94 -8.68 -5.97 0.83
CA SER A 94 -9.55 -4.94 1.41
C SER A 94 -8.97 -3.53 1.26
N ILE A 95 -9.86 -2.54 1.22
CA ILE A 95 -9.52 -1.11 1.32
C ILE A 95 -9.96 -0.64 2.71
N ARG A 96 -8.99 -0.36 3.58
CA ARG A 96 -9.21 -0.05 5.00
C ARG A 96 -9.08 1.44 5.27
N LEU A 97 -9.93 1.99 6.13
CA LEU A 97 -9.79 3.36 6.61
C LEU A 97 -8.55 3.45 7.52
N ARG A 98 -7.61 4.35 7.19
CA ARG A 98 -6.30 4.41 7.85
C ARG A 98 -6.40 4.79 9.33
N SER A 99 -7.33 5.68 9.66
CA SER A 99 -7.60 6.15 11.03
C SER A 99 -8.24 5.11 11.94
N ASN A 100 -8.97 4.14 11.38
CA ASN A 100 -9.59 3.06 12.15
C ASN A 100 -9.67 1.77 11.33
N ARG A 101 -8.68 0.89 11.52
CA ARG A 101 -8.50 -0.37 10.78
C ARG A 101 -9.62 -1.39 10.95
N LYS A 102 -10.54 -1.18 11.88
CA LYS A 102 -11.77 -1.99 11.99
C LYS A 102 -12.74 -1.76 10.85
N PHE A 103 -12.59 -0.66 10.10
CA PHE A 103 -13.54 -0.27 9.06
C PHE A 103 -12.93 -0.34 7.66
N VAL A 104 -13.74 -0.83 6.72
CA VAL A 104 -13.38 -1.08 5.33
C VAL A 104 -14.45 -0.55 4.38
N LEU A 105 -14.10 -0.37 3.11
CA LEU A 105 -15.09 -0.21 2.06
C LEU A 105 -15.92 -1.50 1.94
N ASP A 106 -17.23 -1.35 1.81
CA ASP A 106 -18.20 -2.44 1.72
C ASP A 106 -19.26 -2.09 0.65
N VAL A 107 -19.53 -3.03 -0.26
CA VAL A 107 -20.69 -2.91 -1.16
C VAL A 107 -21.95 -3.31 -0.39
N ALA A 108 -22.83 -2.31 -0.17
CA ALA A 108 -23.92 -2.42 0.79
C ALA A 108 -24.81 -3.66 0.57
N LYS A 109 -25.00 -4.43 1.66
CA LYS A 109 -25.93 -5.58 1.74
C LYS A 109 -25.63 -6.69 0.72
N ILE A 110 -24.35 -6.91 0.36
CA ILE A 110 -23.87 -7.92 -0.62
C ILE A 110 -24.60 -7.91 -1.98
N ARG A 111 -25.23 -6.79 -2.34
CA ARG A 111 -26.00 -6.70 -3.58
C ARG A 111 -25.10 -6.75 -4.81
N GLN A 112 -25.63 -7.27 -5.91
CA GLN A 112 -24.96 -7.31 -7.21
C GLN A 112 -25.60 -6.36 -8.24
N GLU A 113 -26.55 -5.52 -7.80
CA GLU A 113 -27.25 -4.51 -8.60
C GLU A 113 -26.32 -3.31 -8.88
N ASP A 114 -26.41 -2.76 -10.09
CA ASP A 114 -25.84 -1.45 -10.40
C ASP A 114 -26.45 -0.36 -9.51
N ALA A 115 -25.69 0.72 -9.28
CA ALA A 115 -26.05 1.79 -8.35
C ALA A 115 -26.24 1.36 -6.88
N THR A 116 -25.75 0.17 -6.49
CA THR A 116 -25.60 -0.15 -5.06
C THR A 116 -24.49 0.73 -4.48
N PRO A 117 -24.75 1.51 -3.40
CA PRO A 117 -23.74 2.37 -2.80
C PRO A 117 -22.64 1.59 -2.08
N LEU A 118 -21.44 2.17 -2.08
CA LEU A 118 -20.38 1.81 -1.14
C LEU A 118 -20.70 2.47 0.22
N ILE A 119 -20.41 1.73 1.29
CA ILE A 119 -20.50 2.20 2.67
C ILE A 119 -19.17 1.92 3.40
N LEU A 120 -18.92 2.66 4.48
CA LEU A 120 -17.95 2.27 5.48
C LEU A 120 -18.62 1.24 6.40
N TYR A 121 -18.01 0.06 6.56
CA TYR A 121 -18.55 -0.98 7.42
C TYR A 121 -17.45 -1.72 8.20
N GLU A 122 -17.82 -2.41 9.27
CA GLU A 122 -16.88 -3.22 10.06
C GLU A 122 -16.31 -4.36 9.20
N ASP A 123 -15.01 -4.64 9.35
CA ASP A 123 -14.32 -5.71 8.64
C ASP A 123 -14.81 -7.08 9.13
N LEU A 124 -15.73 -7.66 8.37
CA LEU A 124 -16.27 -9.00 8.62
C LEU A 124 -15.60 -10.03 7.69
N CYS A 125 -14.52 -9.65 7.00
CA CYS A 125 -13.91 -10.41 5.91
C CYS A 125 -14.91 -10.83 4.81
N GLY A 126 -16.03 -10.12 4.65
CA GLY A 126 -17.10 -10.45 3.71
C GLY A 126 -16.66 -10.28 2.25
N PRO A 127 -17.18 -11.06 1.29
CA PRO A 127 -16.73 -10.99 -0.11
C PRO A 127 -17.10 -9.66 -0.81
N ASN A 128 -18.07 -8.92 -0.28
CA ASN A 128 -18.44 -7.56 -0.67
C ASN A 128 -17.49 -6.47 -0.11
N GLN A 129 -16.48 -6.88 0.65
CA GLN A 129 -15.43 -6.02 1.25
C GLN A 129 -14.04 -6.29 0.61
N LYS A 130 -14.04 -6.98 -0.53
CA LYS A 130 -12.85 -7.47 -1.24
C LYS A 130 -12.84 -6.89 -2.65
N PHE A 131 -11.74 -6.25 -3.02
CA PHE A 131 -11.62 -5.46 -4.25
C PHE A 131 -10.34 -5.82 -4.99
N THR A 132 -10.44 -6.20 -6.27
CA THR A 132 -9.28 -6.41 -7.13
C THR A 132 -8.92 -5.12 -7.86
N LEU A 133 -7.66 -4.69 -7.80
CA LEU A 133 -7.16 -3.56 -8.60
C LEU A 133 -6.75 -4.03 -10.00
N GLN A 134 -7.59 -3.79 -11.02
CA GLN A 134 -7.19 -4.01 -12.42
C GLN A 134 -6.60 -2.72 -12.98
N LYS A 135 -5.30 -2.74 -13.31
CA LYS A 135 -4.63 -1.60 -13.94
C LYS A 135 -5.25 -1.27 -15.30
N TRP A 136 -5.60 0.00 -15.49
CA TRP A 136 -5.94 0.59 -16.78
C TRP A 136 -4.68 0.84 -17.60
N ASN A 137 -4.62 0.27 -18.81
CA ASN A 137 -3.60 0.58 -19.80
C ASN A 137 -4.34 1.07 -21.04
N TYR A 138 -4.27 2.36 -21.36
CA TYR A 138 -4.90 2.86 -22.59
C TYR A 138 -4.20 2.25 -23.80
N THR A 139 -4.96 1.54 -24.65
CA THR A 139 -4.39 0.66 -25.68
C THR A 139 -4.63 1.21 -27.09
N SER A 140 -3.70 2.03 -27.59
CA SER A 140 -3.47 2.05 -29.04
C SER A 140 -2.76 0.73 -29.40
N GLY A 141 -3.40 -0.11 -30.23
CA GLY A 141 -3.12 -1.56 -30.30
C GLY A 141 -1.73 -2.02 -30.74
N ALA A 142 -0.80 -1.13 -31.09
CA ALA A 142 0.55 -1.46 -31.54
C ALA A 142 1.65 -1.17 -30.50
N GLU A 143 1.56 -0.10 -29.71
CA GLU A 143 2.66 0.34 -28.83
C GLU A 143 2.84 -0.55 -27.59
N ASN A 144 1.81 -1.30 -27.21
CA ASN A 144 1.79 -2.02 -25.93
C ASN A 144 2.37 -3.43 -25.94
N VAL A 145 2.63 -4.09 -27.08
CA VAL A 145 3.37 -5.37 -27.04
C VAL A 145 4.81 -5.09 -26.61
N ASP A 146 5.51 -4.20 -27.30
CA ASP A 146 6.89 -3.83 -26.96
C ASP A 146 6.96 -3.18 -25.57
N LYS A 147 6.00 -2.33 -25.20
CA LYS A 147 6.00 -1.66 -23.89
C LYS A 147 5.62 -2.60 -22.73
N LEU A 148 4.76 -3.60 -22.95
CA LEU A 148 4.49 -4.65 -21.96
C LEU A 148 5.73 -5.56 -21.81
N VAL A 149 6.32 -6.00 -22.92
CA VAL A 149 7.55 -6.80 -22.93
C VAL A 149 8.70 -6.04 -22.27
N THR A 150 8.84 -4.73 -22.52
CA THR A 150 9.85 -3.88 -21.87
C THR A 150 9.57 -3.74 -20.38
N ASN A 151 8.35 -3.38 -19.94
CA ASN A 151 8.04 -3.28 -18.51
C ASN A 151 8.17 -4.63 -17.76
N ILE A 152 7.87 -5.74 -18.43
CA ILE A 152 8.10 -7.09 -17.89
C ILE A 152 9.62 -7.31 -17.79
N MET A 153 10.37 -7.21 -18.89
CA MET A 153 11.84 -7.40 -18.89
C MET A 153 12.55 -6.48 -17.90
N ASP A 154 12.12 -5.23 -17.77
CA ASP A 154 12.72 -4.25 -16.87
C ASP A 154 12.41 -4.61 -15.43
N ASN A 155 11.19 -5.04 -15.06
CA ASN A 155 10.94 -5.57 -13.72
C ASN A 155 11.70 -6.89 -13.45
N TYR A 156 11.76 -7.80 -14.43
CA TYR A 156 12.52 -9.06 -14.35
C TYR A 156 14.04 -8.85 -14.31
N LYS A 157 14.57 -7.69 -14.70
CA LYS A 157 15.99 -7.31 -14.55
C LYS A 157 16.23 -6.46 -13.29
N PHE A 158 15.35 -5.50 -13.03
CA PHE A 158 15.45 -4.54 -11.94
C PHE A 158 15.25 -5.19 -10.57
N LEU A 159 14.21 -6.01 -10.37
CA LEU A 159 13.96 -6.62 -9.07
C LEU A 159 15.08 -7.59 -8.64
N PRO A 160 15.60 -8.48 -9.51
CA PRO A 160 16.79 -9.27 -9.17
C PRO A 160 18.03 -8.41 -8.95
N LYS A 161 18.27 -7.35 -9.75
CA LYS A 161 19.45 -6.50 -9.55
C LYS A 161 19.37 -5.67 -8.28
N LEU A 162 18.21 -5.12 -7.94
CA LEU A 162 17.95 -4.41 -6.69
C LEU A 162 18.09 -5.35 -5.48
N SER A 163 17.52 -6.56 -5.56
CA SER A 163 17.68 -7.60 -4.53
C SER A 163 19.16 -7.95 -4.33
N GLN A 164 19.90 -8.16 -5.42
CA GLN A 164 21.34 -8.39 -5.41
C GLN A 164 22.12 -7.21 -4.82
N ASN A 165 21.76 -5.96 -5.14
CA ASN A 165 22.38 -4.78 -4.53
C ASN A 165 22.07 -4.65 -3.02
N LEU A 166 20.89 -5.04 -2.56
CA LEU A 166 20.55 -5.09 -1.13
C LEU A 166 21.32 -6.22 -0.42
N LEU A 167 21.55 -7.36 -1.08
CA LEU A 167 22.42 -8.43 -0.60
C LEU A 167 23.90 -8.02 -0.57
N GLU A 168 24.36 -7.22 -1.52
CA GLU A 168 25.70 -6.61 -1.52
C GLU A 168 25.86 -5.70 -0.29
N ILE A 169 24.92 -4.78 -0.04
CA ILE A 169 24.91 -3.91 1.16
C ILE A 169 24.83 -4.72 2.47
N LEU A 170 24.12 -5.85 2.49
CA LEU A 170 24.04 -6.72 3.66
C LEU A 170 25.38 -7.35 4.08
N ASN A 171 26.31 -7.50 3.14
CA ASN A 171 27.65 -8.05 3.38
C ASN A 171 28.74 -6.96 3.35
N ASP A 172 28.33 -5.68 3.35
CA ASP A 172 29.24 -4.54 3.29
C ASP A 172 29.72 -4.12 4.68
N ASP A 173 31.04 -3.97 4.81
CA ASP A 173 31.77 -3.60 6.02
C ASP A 173 32.24 -2.13 6.01
N GLU A 174 31.97 -1.37 4.92
CA GLU A 174 32.44 0.00 4.72
C GLU A 174 31.43 1.06 5.20
N TYR A 175 30.12 0.89 4.92
CA TYR A 175 29.08 1.91 5.15
C TYR A 175 28.10 1.62 6.31
N TYR A 176 28.45 0.69 7.21
CA TYR A 176 27.61 0.35 8.37
C TYR A 176 27.43 1.54 9.34
N ASP A 177 26.20 1.73 9.82
CA ASP A 177 25.81 2.80 10.74
C ASP A 177 25.40 2.28 12.14
N VAL A 178 25.42 0.96 12.33
CA VAL A 178 25.22 0.32 13.65
C VAL A 178 26.11 -0.90 13.87
N THR A 179 26.60 -1.05 15.10
CA THR A 179 27.30 -2.22 15.63
C THR A 179 26.42 -2.94 16.66
N ILE A 180 26.30 -4.26 16.55
CA ILE A 180 25.43 -5.07 17.41
C ILE A 180 26.23 -6.21 18.01
N GLU A 181 26.39 -6.19 19.33
CA GLU A 181 26.99 -7.27 20.12
C GLU A 181 25.90 -8.27 20.50
N VAL A 182 26.04 -9.53 20.11
CA VAL A 182 25.00 -10.57 20.22
C VAL A 182 25.54 -11.75 21.01
N GLY A 183 24.70 -12.31 21.89
CA GLY A 183 25.06 -13.42 22.77
C GLY A 183 25.66 -12.98 24.11
N ASN A 184 26.01 -13.96 24.93
CA ASN A 184 26.62 -13.78 26.26
C ASN A 184 27.94 -14.53 26.32
N ASP A 185 28.84 -14.09 27.21
CA ASP A 185 30.13 -14.73 27.45
C ASP A 185 29.99 -16.26 27.71
N PRO A 186 30.82 -17.12 27.08
CA PRO A 186 31.92 -16.80 26.15
C PRO A 186 31.51 -16.65 24.67
N ASN A 187 30.24 -16.84 24.34
CA ASN A 187 29.73 -16.94 22.97
C ASN A 187 29.15 -15.60 22.46
N VAL A 188 30.00 -14.57 22.40
CA VAL A 188 29.64 -13.23 21.90
C VAL A 188 30.15 -13.04 20.47
N LYS A 189 29.28 -12.56 19.57
CA LYS A 189 29.65 -12.16 18.19
C LYS A 189 29.23 -10.72 17.94
N ILE A 190 30.12 -9.95 17.29
CA ILE A 190 29.85 -8.57 16.89
C ILE A 190 29.43 -8.56 15.42
N PHE A 191 28.30 -7.91 15.13
CA PHE A 191 27.76 -7.69 13.80
C PHE A 191 27.85 -6.22 13.45
N ARG A 192 28.34 -5.92 12.24
CA ARG A 192 28.19 -4.63 11.58
C ARG A 192 26.98 -4.72 10.67
N ALA A 193 26.12 -3.70 10.70
CA ALA A 193 24.85 -3.74 10.00
C ALA A 193 24.35 -2.33 9.66
N HIS A 194 23.32 -2.29 8.83
CA HIS A 194 22.69 -1.08 8.33
C HIS A 194 21.32 -0.87 8.98
N MET A 195 21.11 0.23 9.72
CA MET A 195 19.90 0.53 10.47
C MET A 195 18.65 0.48 9.58
N ILE A 196 18.74 0.95 8.33
CA ILE A 196 17.63 0.93 7.37
C ILE A 196 17.14 -0.49 7.09
N ILE A 197 18.05 -1.46 7.01
CA ILE A 197 17.72 -2.87 6.76
C ILE A 197 17.06 -3.48 8.01
N LEU A 198 17.68 -3.27 9.17
CA LEU A 198 17.17 -3.79 10.45
C LEU A 198 15.77 -3.25 10.80
N ASN A 199 15.52 -1.96 10.49
CA ASN A 199 14.20 -1.33 10.66
C ASN A 199 13.11 -1.95 9.79
N CYS A 200 13.47 -2.49 8.62
CA CYS A 200 12.57 -3.19 7.71
C CYS A 200 12.40 -4.67 8.09
N ARG A 201 13.44 -5.32 8.63
CA ARG A 201 13.42 -6.76 8.99
C ARG A 201 12.74 -7.06 10.32
N SER A 202 12.75 -6.15 11.29
CA SER A 202 12.20 -6.43 12.63
C SER A 202 11.65 -5.18 13.31
N THR A 203 10.38 -5.24 13.73
CA THR A 203 9.73 -4.22 14.56
C THR A 203 10.44 -4.07 15.92
N TYR A 204 10.86 -5.18 16.52
CA TYR A 204 11.63 -5.20 17.77
C TYR A 204 12.98 -4.47 17.63
N LEU A 205 13.75 -4.76 16.57
CA LEU A 205 15.01 -4.05 16.34
C LEU A 205 14.76 -2.56 16.04
N ARG A 206 13.72 -2.23 15.27
CA ARG A 206 13.31 -0.84 15.00
C ARG A 206 13.02 -0.06 16.28
N GLU A 207 12.33 -0.67 17.25
CA GLU A 207 12.06 -0.06 18.55
C GLU A 207 13.35 0.23 19.32
N ILE A 208 14.26 -0.76 19.44
CA ILE A 208 15.56 -0.60 20.11
C ILE A 208 16.42 0.48 19.42
N LEU A 209 16.50 0.47 18.09
CA LEU A 209 17.23 1.45 17.29
C LEU A 209 16.67 2.86 17.49
N SER A 210 15.34 3.01 17.54
CA SER A 210 14.67 4.30 17.78
C SER A 210 14.89 4.85 19.19
N ALA A 211 14.96 3.98 20.20
CA ALA A 211 15.20 4.36 21.59
C ALA A 211 16.65 4.82 21.81
N ASN A 212 17.61 4.24 21.09
CA ASN A 212 19.02 4.64 21.16
C ASN A 212 19.33 5.93 20.39
N LYS A 213 18.67 6.17 19.24
CA LYS A 213 18.79 7.44 18.49
C LYS A 213 18.47 8.70 19.31
N LYS A 214 17.66 8.59 20.37
CA LYS A 214 17.30 9.72 21.25
C LYS A 214 18.36 10.07 22.31
N LYS A 215 19.45 9.30 22.42
CA LYS A 215 20.43 9.43 23.52
C LYS A 215 21.80 9.98 23.12
N ASN A 216 22.23 9.79 21.87
CA ASN A 216 23.59 10.12 21.43
C ASN A 216 23.56 11.19 20.32
N GLY A 217 24.35 12.25 20.48
CA GLY A 217 24.48 13.33 19.49
C GLY A 217 25.51 13.06 18.37
N GLU A 218 26.37 12.06 18.59
CA GLU A 218 27.29 11.45 17.65
C GLU A 218 27.54 9.99 18.09
N SER A 219 27.94 9.05 17.24
CA SER A 219 28.08 9.11 15.78
C SER A 219 27.62 7.77 15.15
N LEU A 220 28.13 6.66 15.68
CA LEU A 220 27.74 5.28 15.35
C LEU A 220 26.89 4.67 16.47
N VAL A 221 25.82 3.95 16.11
CA VAL A 221 24.94 3.31 17.11
C VAL A 221 25.55 1.99 17.58
N HIS A 222 25.55 1.72 18.89
CA HIS A 222 25.98 0.44 19.45
C HIS A 222 24.87 -0.18 20.31
N ILE A 223 24.55 -1.46 20.08
CA ILE A 223 23.47 -2.19 20.75
C ILE A 223 23.99 -3.54 21.26
N LYS A 224 23.47 -4.00 22.41
CA LYS A 224 23.74 -5.33 22.95
C LYS A 224 22.45 -6.17 22.99
N LEU A 225 22.52 -7.39 22.47
CA LEU A 225 21.42 -8.37 22.40
C LEU A 225 21.86 -9.69 23.08
N PRO A 226 22.02 -9.70 24.41
CA PRO A 226 22.56 -10.86 25.15
C PRO A 226 21.68 -12.12 25.05
N ASN A 227 20.38 -11.94 24.84
CA ASN A 227 19.38 -13.01 24.85
C ASN A 227 19.15 -13.66 23.47
N ILE A 228 19.93 -13.26 22.44
CA ILE A 228 19.85 -13.83 21.10
C ILE A 228 21.17 -14.57 20.82
N LEU A 229 21.09 -15.78 20.27
CA LEU A 229 22.27 -16.52 19.84
C LEU A 229 22.84 -15.93 18.54
N PRO A 230 24.18 -15.83 18.39
CA PRO A 230 24.82 -15.33 17.17
C PRO A 230 24.27 -15.93 15.86
N GLU A 231 24.04 -17.24 15.84
CA GLU A 231 23.57 -17.98 14.67
C GLU A 231 22.14 -17.58 14.27
N ILE A 232 21.29 -17.32 15.27
CA ILE A 232 19.91 -16.85 15.06
C ILE A 232 19.91 -15.40 14.56
N PHE A 233 20.81 -14.55 15.07
CA PHE A 233 20.90 -13.18 14.60
C PHE A 233 21.42 -13.08 13.16
N GLU A 234 22.33 -13.97 12.74
CA GLU A 234 22.78 -14.06 11.36
C GLU A 234 21.66 -14.45 10.39
N ILE A 235 20.68 -15.26 10.84
CA ILE A 235 19.45 -15.54 10.07
C ILE A 235 18.53 -14.31 10.02
N ILE A 236 18.39 -13.55 11.11
CA ILE A 236 17.56 -12.32 11.15
C ILE A 236 18.12 -11.23 10.20
N LEU A 237 19.44 -11.21 10.00
CA LEU A 237 20.12 -10.24 9.14
C LEU A 237 19.96 -10.54 7.64
N ARG A 238 19.87 -11.80 7.23
CA ARG A 238 19.88 -12.25 5.82
C ARG A 238 18.48 -12.39 5.21
#